data_AF-A0A1V9G5B6-F1
#
_entry.id   AF-A0A1V9G5B6-F1
#
_cell.length_a   1.000
_cell.length_b   1.000
_cell.length_c   1.000
_cell.angle_alpha   90.00
_cell.angle_beta   90.00
_cell.angle_gamma   90.00
#
_symmetry.space_group_name_H-M   'P 1'
#
loop_
_entity.id
_entity.type
_entity.pdbx_description
1 polymer ?
#
loop_
_entity_poly.entity_id
_entity_poly.type
_entity_poly.pdbx_seq_one_letter_code
_entity_poly.pdbx_strand_id
1 'polypeptide(L)'
;MKTYNNHPHWHNQPLRLTKEQKRDPLPVLDDFFECYHLNDVRQILWQWLTTVISSHQSISNDALDRDNHLYFYEKIEGIIEAAYVMKRKLLKHRRKVEKRRLKKSSQPENIQYVKTPEHFKSNATGLAAENVVNGEVFNKPKQLLEFVDEAPIYVITQVFKSESLAFLRDQLRDWLHVALSADSTIYDDGEQRRQLLSFQDHLLVIVEALFVIYIQNKNKIAEKEIVDTDKPRLLSQDQIDNPMQVITSFFEKFPMVYIVRELYDWLEASFCFGGTYPDNMDKLQALNIYRNVLCLITAADRLLSI
;
A
#
# COMPACT_ATOMS: atom_id res chain seq x y z
N MET A 1 5.92 -27.49 17.76
CA MET A 1 7.12 -28.31 17.52
C MET A 1 8.13 -27.46 16.73
N LYS A 2 9.30 -27.13 17.31
CA LYS A 2 10.35 -26.35 16.63
C LYS A 2 11.05 -27.26 15.61
N THR A 3 11.14 -26.85 14.35
CA THR A 3 11.81 -27.59 13.27
C THR A 3 13.14 -26.96 12.85
N TYR A 4 13.71 -26.08 13.69
CA TYR A 4 15.06 -25.56 13.47
C TYR A 4 16.03 -26.73 13.62
N ASN A 5 16.68 -27.07 12.51
CA ASN A 5 17.45 -28.29 12.40
C ASN A 5 18.93 -27.94 12.33
N ASN A 6 19.65 -28.17 13.43
CA ASN A 6 21.09 -27.97 13.52
C ASN A 6 21.89 -29.10 12.85
N HIS A 7 21.23 -30.06 12.19
CA HIS A 7 21.90 -31.17 11.56
C HIS A 7 22.54 -30.73 10.21
N PRO A 8 23.87 -30.82 10.06
CA PRO A 8 24.59 -30.26 8.91
C PRO A 8 24.09 -30.79 7.56
N HIS A 9 23.66 -32.05 7.51
CA HIS A 9 23.23 -32.71 6.27
C HIS A 9 21.78 -32.42 5.86
N TRP A 10 20.97 -31.82 6.73
CA TRP A 10 19.53 -31.59 6.49
C TRP A 10 19.17 -30.10 6.41
N HIS A 11 20.17 -29.22 6.45
CA HIS A 11 20.00 -27.77 6.47
C HIS A 11 19.14 -27.25 5.30
N ASN A 12 19.22 -27.88 4.12
CA ASN A 12 18.53 -27.46 2.90
C ASN A 12 17.51 -28.49 2.39
N GLN A 13 16.94 -29.33 3.26
CA GLN A 13 15.96 -30.35 2.85
C GLN A 13 14.56 -30.07 3.43
N PRO A 14 13.47 -30.32 2.68
CA PRO A 14 12.12 -30.20 3.22
C PRO A 14 11.91 -31.24 4.33
N LEU A 15 11.64 -30.73 5.55
CA LEU A 15 11.49 -31.54 6.76
C LEU A 15 10.04 -32.00 6.99
N ARG A 16 9.05 -31.19 6.60
CA ARG A 16 7.63 -31.44 6.89
C ARG A 16 6.86 -32.12 5.75
N LEU A 17 7.44 -32.15 4.54
CA LEU A 17 6.78 -32.74 3.39
C LEU A 17 6.94 -34.27 3.37
N THR A 18 5.84 -34.98 3.15
CA THR A 18 5.84 -36.43 2.87
C THR A 18 6.54 -36.75 1.55
N LYS A 19 6.83 -38.03 1.28
CA LYS A 19 7.47 -38.44 0.01
C LYS A 19 6.59 -38.10 -1.20
N GLU A 20 5.28 -38.21 -1.02
CA GLU A 20 4.26 -37.86 -2.00
C GLU A 20 4.24 -36.35 -2.23
N GLN A 21 4.21 -35.55 -1.15
CA GLN A 21 4.23 -34.08 -1.24
C GLN A 21 5.55 -33.52 -1.80
N LYS A 22 6.67 -34.23 -1.63
CA LYS A 22 7.95 -33.86 -2.28
C LYS A 22 7.89 -34.04 -3.80
N ARG A 23 7.10 -35.00 -4.30
CA ARG A 23 6.90 -35.24 -5.75
C ARG A 23 5.85 -34.30 -6.33
N ASP A 24 4.81 -34.01 -5.56
CA ASP A 24 3.77 -33.06 -5.91
C ASP A 24 3.47 -32.15 -4.70
N PRO A 25 4.03 -30.92 -4.65
CA PRO A 25 3.80 -30.01 -3.53
C PRO A 25 2.46 -29.26 -3.62
N LEU A 26 1.74 -29.35 -4.75
CA LEU A 26 0.51 -28.59 -4.97
C LEU A 26 -0.62 -28.94 -3.99
N PRO A 27 -0.84 -30.21 -3.58
CA PRO A 27 -1.83 -30.55 -2.57
C PRO A 27 -1.61 -29.83 -1.24
N VAL A 28 -0.37 -29.49 -0.89
CA VAL A 28 -0.06 -28.74 0.35
C VAL A 28 -0.59 -27.30 0.25
N LEU A 29 -0.46 -26.69 -0.93
CA LEU A 29 -1.00 -25.35 -1.17
C LEU A 29 -2.53 -25.37 -1.26
N ASP A 30 -3.10 -26.42 -1.85
CA ASP A 30 -4.56 -26.61 -1.91
C ASP A 30 -5.13 -26.67 -0.48
N ASP A 31 -4.59 -27.56 0.37
CA ASP A 31 -4.94 -27.73 1.80
C ASP A 31 -4.76 -26.44 2.61
N PHE A 32 -3.60 -25.77 2.47
CA PHE A 32 -3.34 -24.51 3.16
C PHE A 32 -4.38 -23.43 2.83
N PHE A 33 -4.67 -23.19 1.55
CA PHE A 33 -5.64 -22.19 1.12
C PHE A 33 -7.11 -22.69 1.15
N GLU A 34 -7.36 -23.92 1.63
CA GLU A 34 -8.69 -24.36 2.06
C GLU A 34 -8.94 -24.02 3.52
N CYS A 35 -7.89 -24.05 4.35
CA CYS A 35 -7.96 -23.71 5.77
C CYS A 35 -7.83 -22.21 6.05
N TYR A 36 -7.05 -21.49 5.24
CA TYR A 36 -6.76 -20.07 5.47
C TYR A 36 -7.08 -19.23 4.23
N HIS A 37 -7.89 -18.18 4.40
CA HIS A 37 -8.04 -17.19 3.35
C HIS A 37 -6.77 -16.33 3.25
N LEU A 38 -6.45 -15.88 2.03
CA LEU A 38 -5.25 -15.07 1.81
C LEU A 38 -5.18 -13.84 2.73
N ASN A 39 -6.34 -13.20 2.97
CA ASN A 39 -6.41 -12.04 3.86
C ASN A 39 -6.04 -12.40 5.30
N ASP A 40 -6.55 -13.52 5.81
CA ASP A 40 -6.26 -14.00 7.17
C ASP A 40 -4.77 -14.30 7.34
N VAL A 41 -4.14 -14.90 6.32
CA VAL A 41 -2.69 -15.17 6.34
C VAL A 41 -1.89 -13.88 6.41
N ARG A 42 -2.25 -12.84 5.63
CA ARG A 42 -1.59 -11.53 5.70
C ARG A 42 -1.73 -10.92 7.09
N GLN A 43 -2.94 -10.97 7.66
CA GLN A 43 -3.19 -10.46 9.01
C GLN A 43 -2.35 -11.20 10.07
N ILE A 44 -2.26 -12.54 9.99
CA ILE A 44 -1.44 -13.34 10.91
C ILE A 44 0.04 -12.98 10.77
N LEU A 45 0.56 -12.86 9.54
CA LEU A 45 1.95 -12.47 9.30
C LEU A 45 2.24 -11.07 9.84
N TRP A 46 1.32 -10.12 9.64
CA TRP A 46 1.45 -8.76 10.17
C TRP A 46 1.50 -8.76 11.69
N GLN A 47 0.58 -9.47 12.35
CA GLN A 47 0.57 -9.60 13.81
C GLN A 47 1.86 -10.21 14.35
N TRP A 48 2.43 -11.21 13.65
CA TRP A 48 3.71 -11.79 14.03
C TRP A 48 4.85 -10.78 13.89
N LEU A 49 4.92 -10.06 12.77
CA LEU A 49 5.92 -9.01 12.56
C LEU A 49 5.82 -7.94 13.64
N THR A 50 4.64 -7.36 13.86
CA THR A 50 4.38 -6.35 14.91
C THR A 50 4.82 -6.87 16.28
N THR A 51 4.47 -8.11 16.62
CA THR A 51 4.89 -8.70 17.90
C THR A 51 6.41 -8.80 17.99
N VAL A 52 7.07 -9.27 16.93
CA VAL A 52 8.52 -9.40 16.89
C VAL A 52 9.18 -8.03 17.01
N ILE A 53 8.80 -7.02 16.24
CA ILE A 53 9.49 -5.74 16.30
C ILE A 53 9.13 -4.91 17.54
N SER A 54 7.94 -5.05 18.12
CA SER A 54 7.48 -4.21 19.24
C SER A 54 7.61 -4.85 20.63
N SER A 55 7.95 -6.13 20.76
CA SER A 55 8.05 -6.76 22.08
C SER A 55 9.29 -6.31 22.85
N HIS A 56 9.14 -6.13 24.16
CA HIS A 56 10.28 -5.93 25.05
C HIS A 56 11.18 -7.17 25.03
N GLN A 57 12.50 -6.97 24.96
CA GLN A 57 13.50 -8.06 24.85
C GLN A 57 13.27 -8.96 23.62
N SER A 58 12.80 -8.38 22.53
CA SER A 58 12.69 -9.11 21.28
C SER A 58 14.07 -9.50 20.72
N ILE A 59 14.08 -10.44 19.78
CA ILE A 59 15.21 -10.70 18.90
C ILE A 59 15.45 -9.56 17.87
N SER A 60 14.62 -8.51 17.87
CA SER A 60 14.73 -7.35 16.98
C SER A 60 14.98 -6.06 17.76
N ASN A 61 15.90 -6.08 18.73
CA ASN A 61 16.16 -4.92 19.58
C ASN A 61 17.03 -3.86 18.89
N ASP A 62 17.94 -4.24 18.00
CA ASP A 62 18.72 -3.30 17.19
C ASP A 62 18.05 -3.05 15.83
N ALA A 63 18.38 -1.92 15.20
CA ALA A 63 17.81 -1.55 13.91
C ALA A 63 18.10 -2.55 12.80
N LEU A 64 19.30 -3.14 12.76
CA LEU A 64 19.66 -4.09 11.71
C LEU A 64 18.80 -5.35 11.80
N ASP A 65 18.56 -5.87 13.01
CA ASP A 65 17.66 -6.99 13.19
C ASP A 65 16.21 -6.60 12.85
N ARG A 66 15.72 -5.40 13.18
CA ARG A 66 14.39 -4.93 12.73
C ARG A 66 14.28 -4.91 11.21
N ASP A 67 15.29 -4.36 10.54
CA ASP A 67 15.38 -4.29 9.08
C ASP A 67 15.35 -5.69 8.46
N ASN A 68 16.13 -6.62 9.00
CA ASN A 68 16.16 -8.02 8.56
C ASN A 68 14.79 -8.70 8.70
N HIS A 69 14.06 -8.43 9.79
CA HIS A 69 12.73 -9.01 10.02
C HIS A 69 11.67 -8.41 9.09
N LEU A 70 11.74 -7.09 8.83
CA LEU A 70 10.89 -6.43 7.83
C LEU A 70 11.11 -7.01 6.44
N TYR A 71 12.38 -7.09 6.01
CA TYR A 71 12.73 -7.70 4.73
C TYR A 71 12.24 -9.15 4.63
N PHE A 72 12.44 -9.96 5.68
CA PHE A 72 11.98 -11.34 5.71
C PHE A 72 10.45 -11.43 5.59
N TYR A 73 9.71 -10.59 6.32
CA TYR A 73 8.26 -10.50 6.23
C TYR A 73 7.79 -10.24 4.79
N GLU A 74 8.37 -9.24 4.11
CA GLU A 74 8.00 -8.92 2.72
C GLU A 74 8.22 -10.10 1.77
N LYS A 75 9.34 -10.83 1.94
CA LYS A 75 9.62 -12.01 1.10
C LYS A 75 8.65 -13.14 1.38
N ILE A 76 8.28 -13.38 2.64
CA ILE A 76 7.29 -14.39 2.99
C ILE A 76 5.92 -14.03 2.43
N GLU A 77 5.48 -12.77 2.57
CA GLU A 77 4.22 -12.31 2.01
C GLU A 77 4.18 -12.50 0.49
N GLY A 78 5.24 -12.09 -0.23
CA GLY A 78 5.37 -12.31 -1.67
C GLY A 78 5.31 -13.79 -2.08
N ILE A 79 5.93 -14.69 -1.31
CA ILE A 79 5.87 -16.14 -1.54
C ILE A 79 4.43 -16.67 -1.37
N ILE A 80 3.73 -16.23 -0.33
CA ILE A 80 2.34 -16.62 -0.07
C ILE A 80 1.43 -16.14 -1.20
N GLU A 81 1.59 -14.90 -1.67
CA GLU A 81 0.81 -14.38 -2.80
C GLU A 81 1.10 -15.14 -4.10
N ALA A 82 2.37 -15.44 -4.38
CA ALA A 82 2.76 -16.24 -5.53
C ALA A 82 2.11 -17.64 -5.47
N ALA A 83 2.15 -18.29 -4.31
CA ALA A 83 1.51 -19.58 -4.08
C ALA A 83 0.00 -19.53 -4.33
N TYR A 84 -0.68 -18.46 -3.87
CA TYR A 84 -2.11 -18.25 -4.12
C TYR A 84 -2.41 -18.09 -5.62
N VAL A 85 -1.61 -17.31 -6.34
CA VAL A 85 -1.75 -17.14 -7.80
C VAL A 85 -1.54 -18.47 -8.54
N MET A 86 -0.55 -19.27 -8.11
CA MET A 86 -0.32 -20.61 -8.66
C MET A 86 -1.55 -21.51 -8.48
N LYS A 87 -2.12 -21.59 -7.27
CA LYS A 87 -3.37 -22.31 -6.99
C LYS A 87 -4.50 -21.87 -7.93
N ARG A 88 -4.74 -20.56 -8.07
CA ARG A 88 -5.80 -20.03 -8.95
C ARG A 88 -5.58 -20.38 -10.41
N LYS A 89 -4.35 -20.30 -10.92
CA LYS A 89 -4.00 -20.66 -12.31
C LYS A 89 -4.26 -22.15 -12.56
N LEU A 90 -3.89 -23.02 -11.62
CA LEU A 90 -4.13 -24.46 -11.68
C LEU A 90 -5.62 -24.80 -11.69
N LEU A 91 -6.41 -24.20 -10.79
CA LEU A 91 -7.86 -24.39 -10.76
C LEU A 91 -8.53 -23.94 -12.08
N LYS A 92 -8.12 -22.80 -12.63
CA LYS A 92 -8.59 -22.34 -13.95
C LYS A 92 -8.22 -23.32 -15.05
N HIS A 93 -7.02 -23.90 -15.02
CA HIS A 93 -6.59 -24.89 -16.01
C HIS A 93 -7.40 -26.19 -15.89
N ARG A 94 -7.57 -26.74 -14.68
CA ARG A 94 -8.41 -27.93 -14.41
C ARG A 94 -9.83 -27.74 -14.94
N ARG A 95 -10.48 -26.62 -14.62
CA ARG A 95 -11.84 -26.27 -15.13
C ARG A 95 -11.89 -26.15 -16.65
N LYS A 96 -10.86 -25.59 -17.30
CA LYS A 96 -10.79 -25.51 -18.78
C LYS A 96 -10.66 -26.90 -19.41
N VAL A 97 -9.85 -27.78 -18.83
CA VAL A 97 -9.68 -29.16 -19.30
C VAL A 97 -10.99 -29.93 -19.17
N GLU A 98 -11.69 -29.80 -18.04
CA GLU A 98 -12.98 -30.44 -17.80
C GLU A 98 -14.08 -29.93 -18.75
N LYS A 99 -14.17 -28.60 -18.95
CA LYS A 99 -15.05 -28.01 -19.95
C LYS A 99 -14.75 -28.49 -21.37
N ARG A 100 -13.47 -28.69 -21.74
CA ARG A 100 -13.09 -29.25 -23.04
C ARG A 100 -13.52 -30.72 -23.18
N ARG A 101 -13.43 -31.51 -22.10
CA ARG A 101 -13.94 -32.89 -22.09
C ARG A 101 -15.46 -32.93 -22.30
N LEU A 102 -16.20 -32.05 -21.62
CA LEU A 102 -17.66 -31.92 -21.74
C LEU A 102 -18.12 -31.32 -23.07
N LYS A 103 -17.32 -30.44 -23.70
CA LYS A 103 -17.66 -29.84 -25.01
C LYS A 103 -17.34 -30.77 -26.18
N LYS A 104 -16.44 -31.74 -26.00
CA LYS A 104 -16.12 -32.76 -27.02
C LYS A 104 -17.28 -33.75 -27.26
N SER A 105 -18.30 -33.77 -26.40
CA SER A 105 -19.55 -34.54 -26.59
C SER A 105 -20.69 -33.72 -27.19
N SER A 106 -20.48 -32.46 -27.58
CA SER A 106 -21.53 -31.62 -28.16
C SER A 106 -20.95 -30.56 -29.09
N GLN A 107 -20.85 -30.89 -30.38
CA GLN A 107 -20.63 -29.89 -31.44
C GLN A 107 -21.69 -30.02 -32.52
N PRO A 108 -22.23 -28.87 -32.97
CA PRO A 108 -22.20 -28.54 -34.40
C PRO A 108 -21.45 -27.23 -34.69
N GLU A 109 -21.14 -27.11 -35.99
CA GLU A 109 -20.24 -26.22 -36.72
C GLU A 109 -20.72 -24.74 -36.76
N ASN A 110 -19.87 -23.73 -36.52
CA ASN A 110 -18.83 -23.11 -37.36
C ASN A 110 -19.37 -22.04 -38.34
N ILE A 111 -19.15 -20.75 -38.05
CA ILE A 111 -19.16 -19.68 -39.06
C ILE A 111 -18.02 -18.70 -38.75
N GLN A 112 -17.16 -18.50 -39.75
CA GLN A 112 -16.02 -17.57 -39.78
C GLN A 112 -16.51 -16.15 -40.12
N TYR A 113 -15.96 -15.14 -39.43
CA TYR A 113 -16.06 -13.73 -39.85
C TYR A 113 -14.68 -13.15 -40.19
N VAL A 114 -14.66 -12.46 -41.33
CA VAL A 114 -13.55 -11.79 -42.02
C VAL A 114 -13.20 -10.47 -41.32
N LYS A 115 -11.91 -10.14 -41.24
CA LYS A 115 -11.39 -8.84 -40.80
C LYS A 115 -10.93 -8.01 -42.01
N THR A 116 -11.17 -6.70 -41.96
CA THR A 116 -10.52 -5.68 -42.80
C THR A 116 -10.12 -4.48 -41.91
N PRO A 117 -9.05 -3.72 -42.22
CA PRO A 117 -8.37 -2.82 -41.29
C PRO A 117 -8.84 -1.36 -41.34
N GLU A 118 -8.62 -0.67 -40.22
CA GLU A 118 -8.84 0.77 -39.99
C GLU A 118 -7.74 1.63 -40.63
N HIS A 119 -8.15 2.78 -41.16
CA HIS A 119 -7.33 3.94 -41.47
C HIS A 119 -8.04 5.15 -40.84
N PHE A 120 -7.37 5.99 -40.05
CA PHE A 120 -7.45 7.47 -40.13
C PHE A 120 -6.47 8.14 -39.16
N LYS A 121 -5.85 9.23 -39.64
CA LYS A 121 -4.94 10.15 -38.94
C LYS A 121 -5.74 11.30 -38.30
N SER A 122 -5.20 11.94 -37.26
CA SER A 122 -5.34 13.40 -37.08
C SER A 122 -4.27 14.02 -36.15
N ASN A 123 -3.85 15.22 -36.55
CA ASN A 123 -2.84 16.10 -35.96
C ASN A 123 -3.42 17.12 -34.94
N ALA A 124 -2.50 17.81 -34.25
CA ALA A 124 -2.56 19.18 -33.70
C ALA A 124 -3.51 19.41 -32.50
N THR A 125 -3.29 20.30 -31.52
CA THR A 125 -2.61 21.61 -31.41
C THR A 125 -2.48 21.87 -29.88
N GLY A 126 -1.41 22.41 -29.31
CA GLY A 126 -1.14 23.86 -29.20
C GLY A 126 -1.84 24.50 -28.00
N LEU A 127 -1.08 25.05 -27.04
CA LEU A 127 -1.24 26.42 -26.49
C LEU A 127 -0.26 26.68 -25.34
N ALA A 128 0.53 27.73 -25.53
CA ALA A 128 1.32 28.41 -24.52
C ALA A 128 0.43 29.38 -23.73
N ALA A 129 0.82 29.64 -22.48
CA ALA A 129 0.43 30.85 -21.77
C ALA A 129 1.63 31.33 -20.95
N GLU A 130 2.15 32.49 -21.36
CA GLU A 130 3.03 33.34 -20.59
C GLU A 130 2.26 33.93 -19.40
N ASN A 131 2.95 34.19 -18.29
CA ASN A 131 2.44 35.14 -17.31
C ASN A 131 3.53 36.08 -16.80
N VAL A 132 3.07 37.33 -16.74
CA VAL A 132 3.72 38.60 -16.39
C VAL A 132 4.25 38.60 -14.97
N VAL A 133 5.49 39.08 -14.79
CA VAL A 133 6.15 39.27 -13.50
C VAL A 133 5.94 40.72 -13.06
N ASN A 134 5.25 40.92 -11.94
CA ASN A 134 5.26 42.18 -11.19
C ASN A 134 6.04 41.97 -9.89
N GLY A 135 7.01 42.85 -9.66
CA GLY A 135 8.06 42.69 -8.68
C GLY A 135 7.67 43.10 -7.26
N GLU A 136 7.59 42.11 -6.39
CA GLU A 136 7.98 42.24 -4.98
C GLU A 136 9.19 41.34 -4.78
N VAL A 137 10.28 41.92 -4.26
CA VAL A 137 11.64 41.33 -4.30
C VAL A 137 11.78 40.08 -3.42
N PHE A 138 10.79 39.73 -2.60
CA PHE A 138 10.81 38.57 -1.70
C PHE A 138 9.49 37.79 -1.64
N ASN A 139 8.79 37.62 -2.77
CA ASN A 139 7.57 36.80 -2.81
C ASN A 139 7.88 35.34 -3.13
N LYS A 140 7.87 34.49 -2.09
CA LYS A 140 7.79 33.04 -2.30
C LYS A 140 6.35 32.67 -2.67
N PRO A 141 6.14 31.71 -3.58
CA PRO A 141 4.80 31.21 -3.85
C PRO A 141 4.21 30.60 -2.57
N LYS A 142 2.91 30.83 -2.34
CA LYS A 142 2.15 30.15 -1.29
C LYS A 142 2.33 28.63 -1.43
N GLN A 143 2.65 27.97 -0.33
CA GLN A 143 2.73 26.51 -0.26
C GLN A 143 1.32 25.92 -0.20
N LEU A 144 1.19 24.64 -0.60
CA LEU A 144 -0.11 23.97 -0.65
C LEU A 144 -0.83 23.98 0.72
N LEU A 145 -0.07 23.84 1.81
CA LEU A 145 -0.58 23.86 3.18
C LEU A 145 -1.29 25.18 3.54
N GLU A 146 -0.87 26.29 2.94
CA GLU A 146 -1.47 27.62 3.20
C GLU A 146 -2.86 27.77 2.58
N PHE A 147 -3.26 26.88 1.66
CA PHE A 147 -4.59 26.88 1.06
C PHE A 147 -5.59 26.03 1.85
N VAL A 148 -5.19 25.38 2.94
CA VAL A 148 -6.04 24.43 3.68
C VAL A 148 -7.26 25.13 4.31
N ASP A 149 -7.09 26.33 4.85
CA ASP A 149 -8.19 27.09 5.47
C ASP A 149 -9.15 27.67 4.42
N GLU A 150 -8.66 27.97 3.21
CA GLU A 150 -9.44 28.60 2.13
C GLU A 150 -10.16 27.57 1.26
N ALA A 151 -9.50 26.44 0.95
CA ALA A 151 -9.97 25.46 -0.03
C ALA A 151 -9.41 24.04 0.24
N PRO A 152 -9.88 23.33 1.29
CA PRO A 152 -9.35 22.01 1.66
C PRO A 152 -9.51 20.95 0.57
N ILE A 153 -10.61 20.99 -0.19
CA ILE A 153 -10.84 20.11 -1.34
C ILE A 153 -9.81 20.35 -2.45
N TYR A 154 -9.42 21.61 -2.69
CA TYR A 154 -8.39 21.93 -3.67
C TYR A 154 -7.04 21.34 -3.26
N VAL A 155 -6.70 21.42 -1.98
CA VAL A 155 -5.48 20.83 -1.42
C VAL A 155 -5.45 19.31 -1.65
N ILE A 156 -6.51 18.60 -1.29
CA ILE A 156 -6.65 17.16 -1.55
C ILE A 156 -6.50 16.86 -3.05
N THR A 157 -7.13 17.66 -3.90
CA THR A 157 -7.07 17.51 -5.35
C THR A 157 -5.65 17.68 -5.90
N GLN A 158 -4.86 18.62 -5.38
CA GLN A 158 -3.48 18.81 -5.84
C GLN A 158 -2.59 17.63 -5.46
N VAL A 159 -2.70 17.10 -4.24
CA VAL A 159 -1.88 15.95 -3.80
C VAL A 159 -2.14 14.73 -4.69
N PHE A 160 -3.40 14.37 -4.94
CA PHE A 160 -3.74 13.23 -5.80
C PHE A 160 -3.64 13.50 -7.31
N LYS A 161 -3.35 14.75 -7.70
CA LYS A 161 -3.03 15.08 -9.10
C LYS A 161 -1.55 14.82 -9.39
N SER A 162 -0.66 15.06 -8.42
CA SER A 162 0.77 14.77 -8.56
C SER A 162 1.08 13.29 -8.39
N GLU A 163 0.35 12.59 -7.53
CA GLU A 163 0.67 11.22 -7.11
C GLU A 163 -0.55 10.31 -7.23
N SER A 164 -0.34 9.09 -7.72
CA SER A 164 -1.38 8.06 -7.73
C SER A 164 -1.59 7.50 -6.33
N LEU A 165 -2.79 6.98 -6.03
CA LEU A 165 -3.04 6.37 -4.73
C LEU A 165 -2.12 5.17 -4.49
N ALA A 166 -1.87 4.35 -5.52
CA ALA A 166 -0.94 3.23 -5.42
C ALA A 166 0.47 3.68 -5.02
N PHE A 167 0.98 4.74 -5.66
CA PHE A 167 2.30 5.27 -5.36
C PHE A 167 2.39 5.83 -3.94
N LEU A 168 1.39 6.59 -3.50
CA LEU A 168 1.36 7.13 -2.13
C LEU A 168 1.32 6.01 -1.07
N ARG A 169 0.58 4.91 -1.33
CA ARG A 169 0.58 3.74 -0.43
C ARG A 169 1.97 3.09 -0.35
N ASP A 170 2.63 2.90 -1.50
CA ASP A 170 3.97 2.32 -1.55
C ASP A 170 4.98 3.21 -0.81
N GLN A 171 4.92 4.53 -1.00
CA GLN A 171 5.77 5.46 -0.27
C GLN A 171 5.48 5.47 1.25
N LEU A 172 4.21 5.40 1.68
CA LEU A 172 3.87 5.30 3.10
C LEU A 172 4.41 4.01 3.73
N ARG A 173 4.39 2.89 2.99
CA ARG A 173 4.99 1.63 3.42
C ARG A 173 6.51 1.76 3.55
N ASP A 174 7.17 2.27 2.52
CA ASP A 174 8.63 2.40 2.50
C ASP A 174 9.09 3.43 3.58
N TRP A 175 8.28 4.46 3.86
CA TRP A 175 8.54 5.42 4.93
C TRP A 175 8.44 4.77 6.30
N LEU A 176 7.45 3.89 6.50
CA LEU A 176 7.28 3.14 7.74
C LEU A 176 8.46 2.21 7.99
N HIS A 177 8.89 1.49 6.95
CA HIS A 177 10.08 0.63 7.00
C HIS A 177 11.27 1.42 7.48
N VAL A 178 11.61 2.52 6.80
CA VAL A 178 12.75 3.37 7.13
C VAL A 178 12.72 3.83 8.59
N ALA A 179 11.55 4.23 9.09
CA ALA A 179 11.40 4.70 10.47
C ALA A 179 11.58 3.60 11.51
N LEU A 180 11.02 2.42 11.26
CA LEU A 180 11.15 1.27 12.15
C LEU A 180 12.58 0.70 12.12
N SER A 181 13.32 0.88 11.03
CA SER A 181 14.72 0.50 10.90
C SER A 181 15.71 1.61 11.27
N ALA A 182 15.25 2.76 11.77
CA ALA A 182 16.15 3.83 12.20
C ALA A 182 16.69 3.57 13.61
N ASP A 183 17.93 3.99 13.85
CA ASP A 183 18.60 3.97 15.16
C ASP A 183 18.52 5.33 15.83
N SER A 184 18.57 5.36 17.17
CA SER A 184 18.63 6.58 17.98
C SER A 184 17.40 7.48 17.77
N THR A 185 16.22 6.86 17.73
CA THR A 185 14.94 7.55 17.54
C THR A 185 13.96 7.19 18.66
N ILE A 186 12.81 7.86 18.70
CA ILE A 186 11.74 7.47 19.64
C ILE A 186 11.28 6.02 19.43
N TYR A 187 11.47 5.48 18.23
CA TYR A 187 11.09 4.12 17.84
C TYR A 187 12.11 3.07 18.26
N ASP A 188 13.13 3.41 19.06
CA ASP A 188 13.92 2.42 19.79
C ASP A 188 13.11 1.75 20.91
N ASP A 189 12.07 2.44 21.39
CA ASP A 189 11.08 1.86 22.29
C ASP A 189 10.03 1.02 21.54
N GLY A 190 9.76 -0.18 22.07
CA GLY A 190 8.84 -1.13 21.44
C GLY A 190 7.38 -0.68 21.46
N GLU A 191 6.96 0.07 22.48
CA GLU A 191 5.60 0.60 22.57
C GLU A 191 5.43 1.76 21.58
N GLN A 192 6.43 2.63 21.42
CA GLN A 192 6.43 3.66 20.37
C GLN A 192 6.32 3.03 18.96
N ARG A 193 7.06 1.94 18.67
CA ARG A 193 6.89 1.20 17.40
C ARG A 193 5.46 0.69 17.21
N ARG A 194 4.85 0.17 18.27
CA ARG A 194 3.46 -0.33 18.21
C ARG A 194 2.48 0.81 17.92
N GLN A 195 2.69 1.97 18.53
CA GLN A 195 1.87 3.16 18.30
C GLN A 195 1.99 3.63 16.85
N LEU A 196 3.20 3.71 16.30
CA LEU A 196 3.43 4.05 14.90
C LEU A 196 2.73 3.07 13.94
N LEU A 197 2.85 1.75 14.18
CA LEU A 197 2.16 0.73 13.36
C LEU A 197 0.64 0.92 13.39
N SER A 198 0.06 1.12 14.57
CA SER A 198 -1.38 1.38 14.71
C SER A 198 -1.77 2.70 14.03
N PHE A 199 -0.96 3.75 14.15
CA PHE A 199 -1.21 5.03 13.50
C PHE A 199 -1.19 4.88 11.97
N GLN A 200 -0.19 4.19 11.42
CA GLN A 200 -0.04 3.96 9.99
C GLN A 200 -1.20 3.16 9.39
N ASP A 201 -1.70 2.13 10.09
CA ASP A 201 -2.86 1.35 9.66
C ASP A 201 -4.10 2.25 9.45
N HIS A 202 -4.33 3.19 10.38
CA HIS A 202 -5.46 4.12 10.29
C HIS A 202 -5.20 5.25 9.30
N LEU A 203 -3.93 5.68 9.16
CA LEU A 203 -3.52 6.69 8.20
C LEU A 203 -3.79 6.23 6.76
N LEU A 204 -3.49 4.98 6.44
CA LEU A 204 -3.79 4.42 5.12
C LEU A 204 -5.30 4.44 4.82
N VAL A 205 -6.12 4.09 5.81
CA VAL A 205 -7.59 4.09 5.68
C VAL A 205 -8.13 5.51 5.41
N ILE A 206 -7.67 6.53 6.15
CA ILE A 206 -8.10 7.92 5.89
C ILE A 206 -7.58 8.44 4.54
N VAL A 207 -6.36 8.08 4.13
CA VAL A 207 -5.83 8.45 2.80
C VAL A 207 -6.71 7.89 1.68
N GLU A 208 -7.18 6.65 1.79
CA GLU A 208 -8.14 6.11 0.82
C GLU A 208 -9.48 6.84 0.83
N ALA A 209 -9.99 7.20 2.01
CA ALA A 209 -11.24 7.96 2.12
C ALA A 209 -11.13 9.35 1.45
N LEU A 210 -9.99 10.02 1.63
CA LEU A 210 -9.68 11.28 0.96
C LEU A 210 -9.55 11.11 -0.56
N PHE A 211 -9.01 9.97 -1.03
CA PHE A 211 -8.98 9.66 -2.45
C PHE A 211 -10.38 9.42 -3.04
N VAL A 212 -11.28 8.78 -2.28
CA VAL A 212 -12.70 8.65 -2.67
C VAL A 212 -13.34 10.03 -2.83
N ILE A 213 -13.13 10.95 -1.88
CA ILE A 213 -13.61 12.33 -1.98
C ILE A 213 -13.03 13.03 -3.22
N TYR A 214 -11.74 12.85 -3.50
CA TYR A 214 -11.11 13.36 -4.71
C TYR A 214 -11.80 12.85 -5.99
N ILE A 215 -12.04 11.54 -6.10
CA ILE A 215 -12.73 10.95 -7.26
C ILE A 215 -14.15 11.51 -7.38
N GLN A 216 -14.91 11.56 -6.29
CA GLN A 216 -16.28 12.09 -6.28
C GLN A 216 -16.33 13.55 -6.75
N ASN A 217 -15.30 14.34 -6.42
CA ASN A 217 -15.17 15.71 -6.91
C ASN A 217 -14.77 15.78 -8.39
N LYS A 218 -13.86 14.90 -8.83
CA LYS A 218 -13.34 14.83 -10.20
C LYS A 218 -14.37 14.31 -11.21
N ASN A 219 -15.27 13.41 -10.82
CA ASN A 219 -16.33 12.89 -11.70
C ASN A 219 -17.32 13.98 -12.14
N LYS A 220 -17.31 15.16 -11.49
CA LYS A 220 -18.00 16.35 -12.00
C LYS A 220 -17.28 17.01 -13.19
N ILE A 221 -16.03 16.64 -13.50
CA ILE A 221 -15.11 17.39 -14.37
C ILE A 221 -14.59 16.60 -15.58
N ALA A 222 -14.41 15.27 -15.52
CA ALA A 222 -14.30 14.35 -16.69
C ALA A 222 -13.98 12.92 -16.23
N GLU A 223 -14.70 11.92 -16.73
CA GLU A 223 -14.41 10.50 -16.50
C GLU A 223 -13.07 10.11 -17.13
N LYS A 224 -12.01 10.03 -16.33
CA LYS A 224 -10.85 9.21 -16.67
C LYS A 224 -10.99 7.86 -16.00
N GLU A 225 -10.70 6.82 -16.74
CA GLU A 225 -10.67 5.43 -16.28
C GLU A 225 -9.68 5.32 -15.11
N ILE A 226 -10.17 5.02 -13.91
CA ILE A 226 -9.34 4.80 -12.73
C ILE A 226 -8.55 3.51 -12.97
N VAL A 227 -7.22 3.59 -12.92
CA VAL A 227 -6.34 2.44 -13.06
C VAL A 227 -6.64 1.47 -11.91
N ASP A 228 -6.67 0.16 -12.18
CA ASP A 228 -7.00 -0.88 -11.19
C ASP A 228 -6.12 -0.84 -9.92
N THR A 229 -4.90 -0.32 -10.05
CA THR A 229 -3.96 -0.10 -8.95
C THR A 229 -4.44 0.97 -7.95
N ASP A 230 -5.18 1.96 -8.42
CA ASP A 230 -5.66 3.10 -7.62
C ASP A 230 -7.04 2.86 -6.99
N LYS A 231 -7.60 1.66 -7.12
CA LYS A 231 -8.85 1.34 -6.42
C LYS A 231 -8.62 1.36 -4.90
N PRO A 232 -9.55 1.93 -4.11
CA PRO A 232 -9.60 1.71 -2.67
C PRO A 232 -9.67 0.21 -2.37
N ARG A 233 -8.93 -0.23 -1.36
CA ARG A 233 -8.78 -1.65 -0.97
C ARG A 233 -8.96 -1.88 0.52
N LEU A 234 -8.76 -0.84 1.33
CA LEU A 234 -8.87 -0.89 2.78
C LEU A 234 -10.27 -0.47 3.27
N LEU A 235 -11.04 0.23 2.42
CA LEU A 235 -12.39 0.66 2.73
C LEU A 235 -13.44 -0.43 2.44
N SER A 236 -14.42 -0.57 3.33
CA SER A 236 -15.66 -1.28 3.05
C SER A 236 -16.55 -0.48 2.09
N GLN A 237 -17.58 -1.12 1.53
CA GLN A 237 -18.53 -0.42 0.67
C GLN A 237 -19.23 0.74 1.42
N ASP A 238 -19.65 0.51 2.67
CA ASP A 238 -20.27 1.55 3.50
C ASP A 238 -19.33 2.75 3.73
N GLN A 239 -18.02 2.49 3.89
CA GLN A 239 -17.01 3.53 4.04
C GLN A 239 -16.73 4.27 2.73
N ILE A 240 -16.83 3.61 1.58
CA ILE A 240 -16.75 4.25 0.25
C ILE A 240 -17.97 5.15 0.03
N ASP A 241 -19.15 4.71 0.46
CA ASP A 241 -20.39 5.46 0.34
C ASP A 241 -20.44 6.64 1.33
N ASN A 242 -19.74 6.53 2.47
CA ASN A 242 -19.65 7.57 3.49
C ASN A 242 -18.19 7.81 3.99
N PRO A 243 -17.32 8.40 3.15
CA PRO A 243 -15.91 8.61 3.52
C PRO A 243 -15.73 9.64 4.64
N MET A 244 -16.69 10.55 4.86
CA MET A 244 -16.62 11.53 5.94
C MET A 244 -16.65 10.87 7.32
N GLN A 245 -17.41 9.78 7.50
CA GLN A 245 -17.44 9.05 8.77
C GLN A 245 -16.08 8.41 9.09
N VAL A 246 -15.34 7.97 8.07
CA VAL A 246 -13.97 7.46 8.23
C VAL A 246 -13.05 8.56 8.76
N ILE A 247 -13.15 9.76 8.19
CA ILE A 247 -12.38 10.94 8.63
C ILE A 247 -12.73 11.29 10.07
N THR A 248 -14.03 11.37 10.42
CA THR A 248 -14.46 11.63 11.80
C THR A 248 -13.89 10.60 12.78
N SER A 249 -14.02 9.30 12.47
CA SER A 249 -13.53 8.22 13.33
C SER A 249 -12.02 8.28 13.53
N PHE A 250 -11.28 8.72 12.51
CA PHE A 250 -9.82 8.90 12.62
C PHE A 250 -9.46 10.00 13.62
N PHE A 251 -10.09 11.18 13.53
CA PHE A 251 -9.81 12.30 14.44
C PHE A 251 -10.37 12.11 15.86
N GLU A 252 -11.43 11.30 16.03
CA GLU A 252 -11.88 10.84 17.35
C GLU A 252 -10.82 9.97 18.04
N LYS A 253 -10.12 9.15 17.25
CA LYS A 253 -9.07 8.24 17.76
C LYS A 253 -7.73 8.94 17.97
N PHE A 254 -7.34 9.82 17.05
CA PHE A 254 -6.04 10.49 17.04
C PHE A 254 -6.23 12.01 17.08
N PRO A 255 -6.00 12.65 18.23
CA PRO A 255 -6.04 14.11 18.32
C PRO A 255 -5.01 14.76 17.38
N MET A 256 -5.35 15.91 16.78
CA MET A 256 -4.47 16.61 15.84
C MET A 256 -3.07 16.89 16.40
N VAL A 257 -2.96 17.20 17.69
CA VAL A 257 -1.67 17.39 18.38
C VAL A 257 -0.82 16.12 18.37
N TYR A 258 -1.44 14.94 18.53
CA TYR A 258 -0.75 13.66 18.42
C TYR A 258 -0.32 13.41 16.96
N ILE A 259 -1.23 13.60 16.00
CA ILE A 259 -0.95 13.35 14.58
C ILE A 259 0.25 14.16 14.09
N VAL A 260 0.31 15.45 14.40
CA VAL A 260 1.41 16.32 13.97
C VAL A 260 2.74 15.90 14.59
N ARG A 261 2.75 15.48 15.87
CA ARG A 261 3.96 14.99 16.54
C ARG A 261 4.42 13.66 15.95
N GLU A 262 3.53 12.69 15.80
CA GLU A 262 3.86 11.38 15.22
C GLU A 262 4.41 11.52 13.80
N LEU A 263 3.82 12.38 12.95
CA LEU A 263 4.34 12.67 11.61
C LEU A 263 5.73 13.31 11.64
N TYR A 264 6.01 14.18 12.62
CA TYR A 264 7.32 14.79 12.80
C TYR A 264 8.35 13.77 13.26
N ASP A 265 8.03 12.94 14.25
CA ASP A 265 8.91 11.90 14.77
C ASP A 265 9.21 10.85 13.68
N TRP A 266 8.22 10.52 12.85
CA TRP A 266 8.39 9.67 11.67
C TRP A 266 9.35 10.29 10.64
N LEU A 267 9.23 11.60 10.38
CA LEU A 267 10.15 12.32 9.51
C LEU A 267 11.57 12.35 10.10
N GLU A 268 11.73 12.66 11.37
CA GLU A 268 13.02 12.69 12.06
C GLU A 268 13.71 11.33 11.99
N ALA A 269 12.98 10.24 12.26
CA ALA A 269 13.51 8.89 12.14
C ALA A 269 14.06 8.60 10.74
N SER A 270 13.42 9.14 9.71
CA SER A 270 13.90 9.00 8.33
C SER A 270 15.20 9.72 8.06
N PHE A 271 15.52 10.79 8.79
CA PHE A 271 16.82 11.46 8.69
C PHE A 271 17.92 10.74 9.47
N CYS A 272 17.55 10.04 10.56
CA CYS A 272 18.45 9.22 11.38
C CYS A 272 18.70 7.81 10.80
N PHE A 273 17.95 7.38 9.79
CA PHE A 273 18.17 6.09 9.14
C PHE A 273 19.57 6.01 8.50
N GLY A 274 20.41 5.13 9.03
CA GLY A 274 21.78 4.90 8.58
C GLY A 274 21.93 3.79 7.53
N GLY A 275 20.84 3.09 7.19
CA GLY A 275 20.83 1.98 6.24
C GLY A 275 20.73 2.42 4.78
N THR A 276 20.51 1.43 3.90
CA THR A 276 20.20 1.70 2.48
C THR A 276 18.70 1.92 2.34
N TYR A 277 18.29 3.06 1.79
CA TYR A 277 16.87 3.33 1.57
C TYR A 277 16.27 2.36 0.54
N PRO A 278 14.97 2.02 0.67
CA PRO A 278 14.22 1.36 -0.39
C PRO A 278 14.26 2.13 -1.72
N ASP A 279 14.08 1.44 -2.84
CA ASP A 279 14.22 2.01 -4.20
C ASP A 279 13.37 3.28 -4.46
N ASN A 280 12.23 3.41 -3.79
CA ASN A 280 11.31 4.54 -3.96
C ASN A 280 11.42 5.59 -2.85
N MET A 281 12.48 5.55 -2.04
CA MET A 281 12.63 6.43 -0.89
C MET A 281 14.06 6.97 -0.77
N ASP A 282 14.16 8.23 -0.36
CA ASP A 282 15.36 8.89 0.11
C ASP A 282 14.92 9.99 1.11
N LYS A 283 15.88 10.76 1.64
CA LYS A 283 15.59 11.85 2.58
C LYS A 283 14.65 12.93 2.02
N LEU A 284 14.79 13.24 0.73
CA LEU A 284 13.94 14.21 0.05
C LEU A 284 12.54 13.65 -0.20
N GLN A 285 12.42 12.38 -0.59
CA GLN A 285 11.11 11.74 -0.70
C GLN A 285 10.42 11.62 0.66
N ALA A 286 11.15 11.31 1.74
CA ALA A 286 10.61 11.31 3.12
C ALA A 286 10.03 12.70 3.50
N LEU A 287 10.72 13.78 3.14
CA LEU A 287 10.23 15.14 3.33
C LEU A 287 8.99 15.45 2.47
N ASN A 288 8.96 14.99 1.22
CA ASN A 288 7.83 15.20 0.32
C ASN A 288 6.59 14.46 0.79
N ILE A 289 6.71 13.18 1.20
CA ILE A 289 5.59 12.42 1.73
C ILE A 289 5.07 13.02 3.03
N TYR A 290 5.95 13.44 3.95
CA TYR A 290 5.55 14.16 5.16
C TYR A 290 4.70 15.39 4.81
N ARG A 291 5.12 16.20 3.84
CA ARG A 291 4.37 17.39 3.40
C ARG A 291 3.02 17.03 2.79
N ASN A 292 2.97 16.02 1.92
CA ASN A 292 1.75 15.59 1.27
C ASN A 292 0.74 15.05 2.30
N VAL A 293 1.19 14.18 3.21
CA VAL A 293 0.37 13.63 4.30
C VAL A 293 -0.11 14.73 5.23
N LEU A 294 0.76 15.66 5.62
CA LEU A 294 0.36 16.80 6.46
C LEU A 294 -0.69 17.68 5.77
N CYS A 295 -0.55 17.94 4.47
CA CYS A 295 -1.58 18.65 3.69
C CYS A 295 -2.90 17.88 3.68
N LEU A 296 -2.87 16.56 3.45
CA LEU A 296 -4.06 15.71 3.44
C LEU A 296 -4.78 15.70 4.80
N ILE A 297 -4.04 15.50 5.90
CA ILE A 297 -4.60 15.47 7.25
C ILE A 297 -5.17 16.84 7.63
N THR A 298 -4.41 17.92 7.42
CA THR A 298 -4.90 19.26 7.79
C THR A 298 -6.13 19.64 6.96
N ALA A 299 -6.16 19.30 5.67
CA ALA A 299 -7.35 19.49 4.85
C ALA A 299 -8.53 18.65 5.35
N ALA A 300 -8.31 17.40 5.76
CA ALA A 300 -9.33 16.53 6.30
C ALA A 300 -9.94 17.07 7.61
N ASP A 301 -9.11 17.60 8.53
CA ASP A 301 -9.56 18.26 9.76
C ASP A 301 -10.45 19.47 9.45
N ARG A 302 -10.05 20.30 8.48
CA ARG A 302 -10.87 21.43 8.02
C ARG A 302 -12.20 21.01 7.42
N LEU A 303 -12.27 19.88 6.72
CA LEU A 303 -13.55 19.37 6.20
C LEU A 303 -14.55 19.02 7.32
N LEU A 304 -14.09 18.69 8.53
CA LEU A 304 -14.97 18.43 9.67
C LEU A 304 -15.48 19.72 10.35
N SER A 305 -14.87 20.87 10.04
CA SER A 305 -15.18 22.17 10.65
C SER A 305 -16.10 23.04 9.80
N ILE A 306 -16.46 22.59 8.58
CA ILE A 306 -17.34 23.30 7.62
C ILE A 306 -18.77 22.82 7.78
#